data_AF-A0A1R2CUW6-F1
#
_entry.id   AF-A0A1R2CUW6-F1
#
_cell.length_a   1.000
_cell.length_b   1.000
_cell.length_c   1.000
_cell.angle_alpha   90.00
_cell.angle_beta   90.00
_cell.angle_gamma   90.00
#
_symmetry.space_group_name_H-M   'P 1'
#
loop_
_entity.id
_entity.type
_entity.pdbx_description
1 polymer ?
#
loop_
_entity_poly.entity_id
_entity_poly.type
_entity_poly.pdbx_seq_one_letter_code
_entity_poly.pdbx_strand_id
1 'polypeptide(L)'
;MWCAGIKKNEDIQVIKEHSSHKNRLLTIKPRTNTNSPKKMPHLQNKIRNRSIKNNSILTIHTQNQILLQKMMEINSRTPKFQENEDSTTSARSLNINTRTQFMNKITEENQQMLNRLQTIKSSYSTKKWDRDYQYKRYLSQKLSENSRRIPRVSSLGGPSYEVSKTPTSRPDTGSLKYQRPSTSTSTRIKQSYFEI
;
A
#
# COMPACT_ATOMS: atom_id res chain seq x y z
N MET A 1 97.42 22.26 -36.42
CA MET A 1 96.29 22.82 -35.65
C MET A 1 95.22 23.38 -36.60
N TRP A 2 94.52 22.53 -37.38
CA TRP A 2 93.47 22.98 -38.34
C TRP A 2 92.41 21.88 -38.52
N CYS A 3 91.58 21.60 -37.51
CA CYS A 3 90.41 20.68 -37.66
C CYS A 3 89.11 21.22 -37.04
N ALA A 4 89.12 22.43 -36.44
CA ALA A 4 87.95 22.99 -35.75
C ALA A 4 86.92 23.66 -36.68
N GLY A 5 87.28 23.96 -37.93
CA GLY A 5 86.38 24.60 -38.91
C GLY A 5 85.47 23.63 -39.66
N ILE A 6 85.87 22.36 -39.79
CA ILE A 6 85.14 21.36 -40.60
C ILE A 6 83.89 20.88 -39.86
N LYS A 7 84.01 20.54 -38.56
CA LYS A 7 82.87 20.12 -37.72
C LYS A 7 81.78 21.18 -37.58
N LYS A 8 82.16 22.46 -37.46
CA LYS A 8 81.19 23.57 -37.39
C LYS A 8 80.36 23.70 -38.67
N ASN A 9 80.95 23.42 -39.83
CA ASN A 9 80.25 23.47 -41.11
C ASN A 9 79.28 22.29 -41.27
N GLU A 10 79.65 21.10 -40.79
CA GLU A 10 78.78 19.92 -40.75
C GLU A 10 77.57 20.17 -39.83
N ASP A 11 77.78 20.73 -38.64
CA ASP A 11 76.69 21.06 -37.70
C ASP A 11 75.70 22.08 -38.30
N ILE A 12 76.21 23.10 -39.01
CA ILE A 12 75.38 24.10 -39.71
C ILE A 12 74.57 23.43 -40.84
N GLN A 13 75.17 22.49 -41.56
CA GLN A 13 74.47 21.74 -42.61
C GLN A 13 73.36 20.87 -42.03
N VAL A 14 73.60 20.16 -40.93
CA VAL A 14 72.59 19.34 -40.25
C VAL A 14 71.42 20.20 -39.76
N ILE A 15 71.69 21.38 -39.18
CA ILE A 15 70.65 22.32 -38.76
C ILE A 15 69.83 22.81 -39.97
N LYS A 16 70.48 23.10 -41.09
CA LYS A 16 69.83 23.54 -42.32
C LYS A 16 68.96 22.45 -42.93
N GLU A 17 69.43 21.22 -42.97
CA GLU A 17 68.67 20.06 -43.45
C GLU A 17 67.47 19.78 -42.55
N HIS A 18 67.66 19.85 -41.22
CA HIS A 18 66.57 19.69 -40.26
C HIS A 18 65.51 20.80 -40.41
N SER A 19 65.94 22.04 -40.61
CA SER A 19 65.04 23.16 -40.89
C SER A 19 64.26 22.94 -42.20
N SER A 20 64.95 22.51 -43.27
CA SER A 20 64.32 22.19 -44.55
C SER A 20 63.32 21.03 -44.43
N HIS A 21 63.67 19.99 -43.67
CA HIS A 21 62.81 18.84 -43.39
C HIS A 21 61.56 19.26 -42.61
N LYS A 22 61.69 20.07 -41.55
CA LYS A 22 60.55 20.64 -40.82
C LYS A 22 59.63 21.45 -41.73
N ASN A 23 60.20 22.28 -42.60
CA ASN A 23 59.42 23.07 -43.56
C ASN A 23 58.65 22.14 -44.53
N ARG A 24 59.28 21.06 -45.01
CA ARG A 24 58.60 20.04 -45.82
C ARG A 24 57.45 19.40 -45.03
N LEU A 25 57.66 18.98 -43.78
CA LEU A 25 56.61 18.41 -42.93
C LEU A 25 55.42 19.35 -42.73
N LEU A 26 55.66 20.65 -42.55
CA LEU A 26 54.60 21.65 -42.38
C LEU A 26 53.82 21.93 -43.67
N THR A 27 54.49 21.82 -44.83
CA THR A 27 53.87 22.07 -46.15
C THR A 27 53.17 20.85 -46.75
N ILE A 28 53.44 19.64 -46.23
CA ILE A 28 52.79 18.41 -46.68
C ILE A 28 51.29 18.51 -46.35
N LYS A 29 50.46 18.40 -47.39
CA LYS A 29 49.01 18.37 -47.24
C LYS A 29 48.61 17.10 -46.47
N PRO A 30 47.82 17.21 -45.39
CA PRO A 30 47.35 16.02 -44.67
C PRO A 30 46.41 15.21 -45.58
N ARG A 31 46.57 13.88 -45.57
CA ARG A 31 45.74 12.96 -46.37
C ARG A 31 44.28 12.91 -45.87
N THR A 32 44.07 13.21 -44.60
CA THR A 32 42.75 13.22 -43.95
C THR A 32 42.42 14.61 -43.47
N ASN A 33 41.14 14.97 -43.53
CA ASN A 33 40.65 16.21 -42.95
C ASN A 33 40.77 16.14 -41.41
N THR A 34 41.62 16.97 -40.82
CA THR A 34 41.79 17.10 -39.37
C THR A 34 41.03 18.29 -38.77
N ASN A 35 40.21 18.98 -39.57
CA ASN A 35 39.40 20.10 -39.07
C ASN A 35 38.33 19.60 -38.11
N SER A 36 37.97 20.46 -37.15
CA SER A 36 36.85 20.17 -36.25
C SER A 36 35.54 20.00 -37.04
N PRO A 37 34.66 19.08 -36.62
CA PRO A 37 33.36 18.90 -37.26
C PRO A 37 32.53 20.18 -37.21
N LYS A 38 31.69 20.40 -38.23
CA LYS A 38 30.82 21.58 -38.31
C LYS A 38 29.87 21.61 -37.12
N LYS A 39 29.88 22.72 -36.37
CA LYS A 39 28.92 22.96 -35.29
C LYS A 39 27.51 23.07 -35.88
N MET A 40 26.61 22.19 -35.46
CA MET A 40 25.22 22.21 -35.89
C MET A 40 24.40 23.12 -34.95
N PRO A 41 23.77 24.19 -35.47
CA PRO A 41 23.07 25.17 -34.62
C PRO A 41 21.87 24.55 -33.88
N HIS A 42 21.21 23.53 -34.44
CA HIS A 42 20.10 22.84 -33.79
C HIS A 42 20.51 21.93 -32.63
N LEU A 43 21.79 21.53 -32.55
CA LEU A 43 22.32 20.80 -31.39
C LEU A 43 22.62 21.74 -30.22
N GLN A 44 23.03 22.98 -30.54
CA GLN A 44 23.29 24.03 -29.55
C GLN A 44 21.97 24.63 -29.04
N ASN A 45 21.08 24.95 -29.98
CA ASN A 45 19.78 25.54 -29.70
C ASN A 45 18.73 24.42 -29.74
N LYS A 46 18.43 23.83 -28.58
CA LYS A 46 17.35 22.84 -28.41
C LYS A 46 15.97 23.52 -28.48
N ILE A 47 15.65 24.14 -29.62
CA ILE A 47 14.46 25.00 -29.84
C ILE A 47 13.17 24.25 -29.50
N ARG A 48 13.05 22.99 -29.95
CA ARG A 48 11.89 22.13 -29.63
C ARG A 48 11.68 21.97 -28.13
N ASN A 49 12.75 21.68 -27.38
CA ASN A 49 12.66 21.48 -25.94
C ASN A 49 12.26 22.78 -25.23
N ARG A 50 12.78 23.93 -25.69
CA ARG A 50 12.38 25.24 -25.17
C ARG A 50 10.90 25.52 -25.44
N SER A 51 10.41 25.24 -26.66
CA SER A 51 9.01 25.39 -27.02
C SER A 51 8.09 24.50 -26.18
N ILE A 52 8.43 23.22 -25.99
CA ILE A 52 7.67 22.30 -25.14
C ILE A 52 7.61 22.79 -23.68
N LYS A 53 8.74 23.24 -23.13
CA LYS A 53 8.79 23.81 -21.77
C LYS A 53 7.92 25.06 -21.65
N ASN A 54 8.01 25.97 -22.61
CA ASN A 54 7.18 27.17 -22.63
C ASN A 54 5.68 26.83 -22.71
N ASN A 55 5.30 25.88 -23.58
CA ASN A 55 3.91 25.43 -23.68
C ASN A 55 3.43 24.82 -22.37
N SER A 56 4.24 23.98 -21.72
CA SER A 56 3.90 23.41 -20.41
C SER A 56 3.70 24.49 -19.34
N ILE A 57 4.59 25.49 -19.26
CA ILE A 57 4.45 26.62 -18.33
C ILE A 57 3.17 27.41 -18.61
N LEU A 58 2.88 27.70 -19.89
CA LEU A 58 1.65 28.40 -20.28
C LEU A 58 0.40 27.61 -19.89
N THR A 59 0.39 26.29 -20.11
CA THR A 59 -0.76 25.45 -19.72
C THR A 59 -0.97 25.41 -18.21
N ILE A 60 0.11 25.38 -17.42
CA ILE A 60 0.01 25.43 -15.96
C ILE A 60 -0.56 26.78 -15.52
N HIS A 61 -0.08 27.88 -16.12
CA HIS A 61 -0.54 29.22 -15.80
C HIS A 61 -2.03 29.40 -16.11
N THR A 62 -2.50 28.97 -17.28
CA THR A 62 -3.93 29.08 -17.64
C THR A 62 -4.80 28.20 -16.73
N GLN A 63 -4.36 26.99 -16.39
CA GLN A 63 -5.07 26.13 -15.44
C GLN A 63 -5.15 26.75 -14.04
N ASN A 64 -4.08 27.38 -13.57
CA ASN A 64 -4.08 28.09 -12.29
C ASN A 64 -5.04 29.28 -12.30
N GLN A 65 -5.10 30.05 -13.40
CA GLN A 65 -6.07 31.14 -13.56
C GLN A 65 -7.52 30.63 -13.51
N ILE A 66 -7.83 29.54 -14.23
CA ILE A 66 -9.17 28.92 -14.22
C ILE A 66 -9.52 28.42 -12.81
N LEU A 67 -8.56 27.81 -12.11
CA LEU A 67 -8.76 27.33 -10.75
C LEU A 67 -9.07 28.49 -9.79
N LEU A 68 -8.30 29.58 -9.86
CA LEU A 68 -8.51 30.77 -9.04
C LEU A 68 -9.88 31.40 -9.33
N GLN A 69 -10.26 31.51 -10.60
CA GLN A 69 -11.60 32.00 -10.97
C GLN A 69 -12.69 31.13 -10.34
N LYS A 70 -12.58 29.79 -10.43
CA LYS A 70 -13.56 28.87 -9.82
C LYS A 70 -13.60 28.98 -8.30
N MET A 71 -12.45 29.13 -7.64
CA MET A 71 -12.38 29.35 -6.20
C MET A 71 -13.04 30.66 -5.80
N MET A 72 -12.79 31.73 -6.55
CA MET A 72 -13.45 33.01 -6.33
C MET A 72 -14.97 32.91 -6.54
N GLU A 73 -15.42 32.20 -7.58
CA GLU A 73 -16.85 31.93 -7.80
C GLU A 73 -17.47 31.10 -6.68
N ILE A 74 -16.77 30.12 -6.13
CA ILE A 74 -17.25 29.33 -4.99
C ILE A 74 -17.33 30.21 -3.73
N ASN A 75 -16.30 31.02 -3.48
CA ASN A 75 -16.24 31.89 -2.30
C ASN A 75 -17.25 33.04 -2.39
N SER A 76 -17.54 33.55 -3.58
CA SER A 76 -18.53 34.62 -3.78
C SER A 76 -19.97 34.11 -3.80
N ARG A 77 -20.18 32.82 -4.07
CA ARG A 77 -21.48 32.18 -3.88
C ARG A 77 -21.76 32.13 -2.38
N THR A 78 -22.67 32.97 -1.92
CA THR A 78 -23.28 32.79 -0.61
C THR A 78 -23.99 31.42 -0.60
N PRO A 79 -23.79 30.58 0.43
CA PRO A 79 -24.55 29.34 0.56
C PRO A 79 -26.03 29.70 0.67
N LYS A 80 -26.82 29.31 -0.34
CA LYS A 80 -28.29 29.47 -0.36
C LYS A 80 -29.03 28.84 0.83
N PHE A 81 -28.29 28.15 1.71
CA PHE A 81 -28.79 27.45 2.89
C PHE A 81 -28.51 28.17 4.21
N GLN A 82 -27.82 29.32 4.20
CA GLN A 82 -27.41 29.99 5.45
C GLN A 82 -28.26 31.22 5.81
N GLU A 83 -29.22 31.62 4.97
CA GLU A 83 -30.12 32.76 5.22
C GLU A 83 -31.43 32.40 5.95
N ASN A 84 -31.52 31.24 6.61
CA ASN A 84 -32.75 30.85 7.30
C ASN A 84 -32.47 30.08 8.60
N GLU A 85 -31.73 30.70 9.52
CA GLU A 85 -31.80 30.29 10.94
C GLU A 85 -33.13 30.74 11.60
N ASP A 86 -33.86 31.70 10.99
CA ASP A 86 -35.08 32.28 11.56
C ASP A 86 -36.39 31.93 10.85
N SER A 87 -36.40 31.13 9.76
CA SER A 87 -37.66 30.67 9.17
C SER A 87 -38.05 29.30 9.72
N THR A 88 -39.04 29.32 10.61
CA THR A 88 -39.77 28.18 11.19
C THR A 88 -40.49 27.29 10.16
N THR A 89 -40.17 27.43 8.88
CA THR A 89 -40.74 26.70 7.76
C THR A 89 -39.64 26.22 6.82
N SER A 90 -38.56 25.66 7.37
CA SER A 90 -37.58 24.89 6.60
C SER A 90 -38.34 23.83 5.79
N ALA A 91 -38.21 23.91 4.46
CA ALA A 91 -38.89 23.05 3.49
C ALA A 91 -38.91 21.59 3.97
N ARG A 92 -40.06 21.17 4.50
CA ARG A 92 -40.28 19.84 5.05
C ARG A 92 -40.03 18.85 3.93
N SER A 93 -38.95 18.09 4.01
CA SER A 93 -38.69 17.00 3.06
C SER A 93 -39.94 16.13 2.96
N LEU A 94 -40.40 15.83 1.74
CA LEU A 94 -41.55 14.94 1.52
C LEU A 94 -41.37 13.58 2.23
N ASN A 95 -40.11 13.18 2.45
CA ASN A 95 -39.72 11.94 3.11
C ASN A 95 -39.49 12.09 4.63
N ILE A 96 -39.83 13.22 5.26
CA ILE A 96 -39.60 13.38 6.69
C ILE A 96 -40.43 12.37 7.50
N ASN A 97 -41.67 12.08 7.09
CA ASN A 97 -42.54 11.19 7.83
C ASN A 97 -42.03 9.75 7.77
N THR A 98 -41.57 9.30 6.60
CA THR A 98 -40.98 7.98 6.44
C THR A 98 -39.67 7.90 7.24
N ARG A 99 -38.82 8.92 7.17
CA ARG A 99 -37.60 9.00 8.00
C ARG A 99 -37.91 8.95 9.49
N THR A 100 -38.88 9.71 9.98
CA THR A 100 -39.28 9.72 11.39
C THR A 100 -39.85 8.36 11.81
N GLN A 101 -40.66 7.71 10.97
CA GLN A 101 -41.15 6.35 11.24
C GLN A 101 -40.00 5.34 11.34
N PHE A 102 -39.03 5.40 10.43
CA PHE A 102 -37.83 4.55 10.50
C PHE A 102 -37.01 4.83 11.76
N MET A 103 -36.81 6.10 12.13
CA MET A 103 -36.09 6.47 13.34
C MET A 103 -36.80 5.97 14.61
N ASN A 104 -38.12 6.09 14.67
CA ASN A 104 -38.91 5.58 15.79
C ASN A 104 -38.80 4.05 15.88
N LYS A 105 -38.92 3.35 14.74
CA LYS A 105 -38.76 1.90 14.67
C LYS A 105 -37.38 1.44 15.16
N ILE A 106 -36.31 2.07 14.66
CA ILE A 106 -34.93 1.76 15.10
C ILE A 106 -34.78 2.00 16.60
N THR A 107 -35.35 3.09 17.11
CA THR A 107 -35.27 3.43 18.54
C THR A 107 -36.00 2.41 19.40
N GLU A 108 -37.19 1.98 18.97
CA GLU A 108 -37.97 0.94 19.66
C GLU A 108 -37.24 -0.40 19.67
N GLU A 109 -36.73 -0.85 18.52
CA GLU A 109 -35.96 -2.10 18.41
C GLU A 109 -34.71 -2.06 19.29
N ASN A 110 -33.98 -0.94 19.31
CA ASN A 110 -32.82 -0.74 20.18
C ASN A 110 -33.20 -0.81 21.66
N GLN A 111 -34.33 -0.22 22.05
CA GLN A 111 -34.81 -0.26 23.43
C GLN A 111 -35.21 -1.69 23.84
N GLN A 112 -35.87 -2.44 22.96
CA GLN A 112 -36.20 -3.85 23.19
C GLN A 112 -34.93 -4.71 23.35
N MET A 113 -33.92 -4.51 22.48
CA MET A 113 -32.63 -5.20 22.61
C MET A 113 -31.92 -4.84 23.91
N LEU A 114 -31.91 -3.56 24.29
CA LEU A 114 -31.32 -3.11 25.54
C LEU A 114 -31.99 -3.77 26.76
N ASN A 115 -33.33 -3.76 26.80
CA ASN A 115 -34.10 -4.41 27.86
C ASN A 115 -33.77 -5.90 27.93
N ARG A 116 -33.66 -6.58 26.78
CA ARG A 116 -33.25 -7.99 26.74
C ARG A 116 -31.85 -8.20 27.27
N LEU A 117 -30.88 -7.37 26.89
CA LEU A 117 -29.51 -7.47 27.39
C LEU A 117 -29.41 -7.22 28.90
N GLN A 118 -30.18 -6.27 29.41
CA GLN A 118 -30.19 -5.93 30.84
C GLN A 118 -30.92 -6.98 31.70
N THR A 119 -31.99 -7.57 31.17
CA THR A 119 -32.78 -8.59 31.89
C THR A 119 -32.16 -9.98 31.82
N ILE A 120 -31.41 -10.29 30.77
CA ILE A 120 -30.69 -11.56 30.66
C ILE A 120 -29.63 -11.65 31.75
N LYS A 121 -29.81 -12.62 32.65
CA LYS A 121 -28.78 -13.01 33.61
C LYS A 121 -27.80 -13.97 32.94
N SER A 122 -26.55 -13.94 33.39
CA SER A 122 -25.54 -14.92 32.97
C SER A 122 -26.02 -16.34 33.27
N SER A 123 -26.01 -17.22 32.27
CA SER A 123 -26.24 -18.66 32.47
C SER A 123 -25.09 -19.30 33.29
N TYR A 124 -23.91 -18.66 33.28
CA TYR A 124 -22.78 -19.07 34.12
C TYR A 124 -22.96 -18.57 35.55
N SER A 125 -22.85 -19.50 36.51
CA SER A 125 -22.77 -19.21 37.94
C SER A 125 -21.36 -19.52 38.42
N THR A 126 -20.59 -18.48 38.76
CA THR A 126 -19.20 -18.61 39.25
C THR A 126 -19.12 -19.49 40.49
N LYS A 127 -20.10 -19.36 41.41
CA LYS A 127 -20.20 -20.22 42.61
C LYS A 127 -20.40 -21.70 42.27
N LYS A 128 -21.19 -22.00 41.24
CA LYS A 128 -21.38 -23.38 40.76
C LYS A 128 -20.09 -23.91 40.14
N TRP A 129 -19.43 -23.10 39.31
CA TRP A 129 -18.18 -23.47 38.65
C TRP A 129 -17.06 -23.73 39.65
N ASP A 130 -16.94 -22.92 40.69
CA ASP A 130 -15.92 -23.11 41.73
C ASP A 130 -16.19 -24.39 42.52
N ARG A 131 -17.45 -24.67 42.90
CA ARG A 131 -17.83 -25.95 43.52
C ARG A 131 -17.53 -27.15 42.63
N ASP A 132 -17.92 -27.09 41.35
CA ASP A 132 -17.65 -28.15 40.38
C ASP A 132 -16.14 -28.36 40.18
N TYR A 133 -15.36 -27.27 40.15
CA TYR A 133 -13.91 -27.30 40.05
C TYR A 133 -13.28 -27.97 41.27
N GLN A 134 -13.66 -27.56 42.48
CA GLN A 134 -13.17 -28.15 43.72
C GLN A 134 -13.53 -29.63 43.82
N TYR A 135 -14.76 -30.01 43.47
CA TYR A 135 -15.19 -31.40 43.47
C TYR A 135 -14.40 -32.25 42.46
N LYS A 136 -14.22 -31.76 41.23
CA LYS A 136 -13.41 -32.45 40.21
C LYS A 136 -11.95 -32.57 40.65
N ARG A 137 -11.39 -31.53 41.28
CA ARG A 137 -10.03 -31.55 41.83
C ARG A 137 -9.89 -32.59 42.94
N TYR A 138 -10.84 -32.64 43.86
CA TYR A 138 -10.90 -33.65 44.90
C TYR A 138 -10.97 -35.07 44.32
N LEU A 139 -11.87 -35.33 43.37
CA LEU A 139 -11.97 -36.62 42.71
C LEU A 139 -10.68 -37.00 41.99
N SER A 140 -10.07 -36.06 41.26
CA SER A 140 -8.80 -36.27 40.57
C SER A 140 -7.69 -36.64 41.55
N GLN A 141 -7.61 -35.96 42.70
CA GLN A 141 -6.66 -36.29 43.75
C GLN A 141 -6.91 -37.69 44.32
N LYS A 142 -8.16 -38.05 44.64
CA LYS A 142 -8.50 -39.39 45.17
C LYS A 142 -8.24 -40.51 44.17
N LEU A 143 -8.54 -40.28 42.89
CA LEU A 143 -8.19 -41.20 41.80
C LEU A 143 -6.68 -41.33 41.65
N SER A 144 -5.93 -40.24 41.76
CA SER A 144 -4.46 -40.25 41.71
C SER A 144 -3.85 -41.01 42.89
N GLU A 145 -4.33 -40.76 44.12
CA GLU A 145 -3.93 -41.49 45.33
C GLU A 145 -4.23 -43.01 45.21
N ASN A 146 -5.36 -43.37 44.58
CA ASN A 146 -5.77 -44.76 44.38
C ASN A 146 -5.11 -45.42 43.14
N SER A 147 -4.56 -44.64 42.21
CA SER A 147 -4.00 -45.14 40.93
C SER A 147 -2.81 -46.10 41.07
N ARG A 148 -2.26 -46.27 42.28
CA ARG A 148 -1.16 -47.18 42.60
C ARG A 148 -1.58 -48.46 43.32
N ARG A 149 -2.87 -48.63 43.64
CA ARG A 149 -3.37 -49.81 44.37
C ARG A 149 -3.52 -51.06 43.50
N ILE A 150 -3.76 -50.87 42.21
CA ILE A 150 -3.68 -51.95 41.23
C ILE A 150 -2.25 -51.88 40.67
N PRO A 151 -1.42 -52.93 40.82
CA PRO A 151 -0.15 -52.99 40.11
C PRO A 151 -0.45 -52.69 38.64
N ARG A 152 0.30 -51.78 38.01
CA ARG A 152 0.31 -51.79 36.55
C ARG A 152 0.79 -53.19 36.19
N VAL A 153 -0.12 -54.03 35.71
CA VAL A 153 0.21 -55.35 35.18
C VAL A 153 0.86 -55.10 33.83
N SER A 154 2.05 -54.50 33.86
CA SER A 154 2.94 -54.35 32.72
C SER A 154 4.00 -55.46 32.71
N SER A 155 3.82 -56.53 33.50
CA SER A 155 4.77 -57.64 33.57
C SER A 155 4.16 -59.05 33.73
N LEU A 156 2.85 -59.23 33.54
CA LEU A 156 2.27 -60.58 33.38
C LEU A 156 1.52 -60.62 32.04
N GLY A 157 2.04 -61.45 31.13
CA GLY A 157 1.52 -61.64 29.78
C GLY A 157 0.07 -62.12 29.76
N GLY A 158 -0.86 -61.16 29.76
CA GLY A 158 -2.22 -61.34 29.29
C GLY A 158 -2.30 -61.16 27.77
N PRO A 159 -3.31 -61.74 27.10
CA PRO A 159 -3.36 -61.86 25.65
C PRO A 159 -3.28 -60.48 24.98
N SER A 160 -2.44 -60.40 23.95
CA SER A 160 -2.39 -59.29 23.00
C SER A 160 -3.78 -59.10 22.39
N TYR A 161 -4.60 -58.25 22.99
CA TYR A 161 -5.64 -57.59 22.23
C TYR A 161 -4.92 -56.59 21.34
N GLU A 162 -5.05 -56.76 20.03
CA GLU A 162 -4.59 -55.76 19.07
C GLU A 162 -5.16 -54.41 19.50
N VAL A 163 -4.28 -53.55 19.99
CA VAL A 163 -4.54 -52.11 20.04
C VAL A 163 -4.57 -51.69 18.58
N SER A 164 -5.71 -51.90 17.93
CA SER A 164 -6.14 -51.05 16.83
C SER A 164 -5.91 -49.64 17.32
N LYS A 165 -4.94 -48.97 16.69
CA LYS A 165 -4.56 -47.60 16.96
C LYS A 165 -5.81 -46.76 16.76
N THR A 166 -6.61 -46.58 17.81
CA THR A 166 -7.57 -45.51 17.83
C THR A 166 -6.71 -44.24 17.82
N PRO A 167 -6.80 -43.39 16.78
CA PRO A 167 -6.08 -42.15 16.80
C PRO A 167 -6.63 -41.40 18.00
N THR A 168 -5.82 -41.21 19.04
CA THR A 168 -6.04 -40.17 20.02
C THR A 168 -5.75 -38.84 19.32
N SER A 169 -6.49 -38.52 18.26
CA SER A 169 -6.65 -37.15 17.84
C SER A 169 -7.56 -36.53 18.89
N ARG A 170 -6.94 -35.78 19.80
CA ARG A 170 -7.63 -34.62 20.38
C ARG A 170 -8.36 -33.94 19.22
N PRO A 171 -9.68 -33.68 19.31
CA PRO A 171 -10.31 -32.83 18.31
C PRO A 171 -9.53 -31.51 18.34
N ASP A 172 -8.88 -31.21 17.22
CA ASP A 172 -8.16 -29.96 17.01
C ASP A 172 -9.19 -28.83 16.99
N THR A 173 -9.55 -28.38 18.19
CA THR A 173 -10.42 -27.24 18.39
C THR A 173 -9.67 -25.91 18.16
N GLY A 174 -8.40 -25.98 17.74
CA GLY A 174 -7.56 -24.83 17.42
C GLY A 174 -7.62 -24.35 15.97
N SER A 175 -8.14 -25.17 15.04
CA SER A 175 -8.06 -24.87 13.59
C SER A 175 -9.27 -24.14 13.00
N LEU A 176 -10.46 -24.17 13.63
CA LEU A 176 -11.70 -23.67 13.02
C LEU A 176 -12.20 -22.29 13.49
N LYS A 177 -11.39 -21.48 14.20
CA LYS A 177 -11.88 -20.20 14.77
C LYS A 177 -11.48 -18.91 14.08
N TYR A 178 -10.74 -18.93 12.97
CA TYR A 178 -10.42 -17.71 12.24
C TYR A 178 -10.41 -17.88 10.71
N GLN A 179 -11.45 -18.48 10.14
CA GLN A 179 -11.81 -18.14 8.76
C GLN A 179 -12.71 -16.91 8.80
N ARG A 180 -12.08 -15.75 8.61
CA ARG A 180 -12.76 -14.47 8.42
C ARG A 180 -13.70 -14.62 7.20
N PRO A 181 -15.01 -14.37 7.32
CA PRO A 181 -15.88 -14.38 6.15
C PRO A 181 -15.37 -13.32 5.16
N SER A 182 -15.16 -13.73 3.91
CA SER A 182 -14.76 -12.85 2.81
C SER A 182 -15.87 -11.85 2.54
N THR A 183 -15.66 -10.59 2.93
CA THR A 183 -16.54 -9.49 2.55
C THR A 183 -16.19 -9.05 1.12
N SER A 184 -16.53 -9.86 0.11
CA SER A 184 -16.50 -9.41 -1.28
C SER A 184 -17.34 -10.30 -2.20
N THR A 185 -18.65 -10.12 -2.15
CA THR A 185 -19.52 -10.34 -3.31
C THR A 185 -20.62 -9.29 -3.26
N SER A 186 -20.36 -8.17 -3.94
CA SER A 186 -21.36 -7.17 -4.29
C SER A 186 -22.33 -7.81 -5.28
N THR A 187 -23.42 -8.40 -4.79
CA THR A 187 -24.54 -8.82 -5.63
C THR A 187 -25.23 -7.57 -6.15
N ARG A 188 -24.83 -7.15 -7.36
CA ARG A 188 -25.50 -6.10 -8.13
C ARG A 188 -26.89 -6.60 -8.50
N ILE A 189 -27.90 -6.21 -7.71
CA ILE A 189 -29.31 -6.38 -8.06
C ILE A 189 -29.55 -5.56 -9.34
N LYS A 190 -29.80 -6.26 -10.45
CA LYS A 190 -30.28 -5.63 -11.69
C LYS A 190 -31.72 -5.17 -11.43
N GLN A 191 -31.96 -3.86 -11.47
CA GLN A 191 -33.30 -3.31 -11.57
C GLN A 191 -33.87 -3.73 -12.94
N SER A 192 -34.95 -4.51 -12.91
CA SER A 192 -35.82 -4.76 -14.05
C SER A 192 -36.63 -3.48 -14.30
N TYR A 193 -36.46 -2.89 -15.48
CA TYR A 193 -37.34 -1.84 -15.97
C TYR A 193 -38.72 -2.45 -16.25
N PHE A 194 -39.75 -1.92 -15.60
CA PHE A 194 -41.13 -2.05 -16.05
C PHE A 194 -41.35 -0.93 -17.07
N GLU A 195 -41.63 -1.31 -18.31
CA GLU A 195 -42.15 -0.43 -19.35
C GLU A 195 -43.64 -0.15 -19.05
N ILE A 196 -44.03 1.13 -19.15
CA ILE A 196 -45.39 1.60 -19.37
C ILE A 196 -45.36 2.38 -20.68
#